data_AF-A0A5S9MAF9-F1
#
_entry.id   AF-A0A5S9MAF9-F1
#
_cell.length_a   1.000
_cell.length_b   1.000
_cell.length_c   1.000
_cell.angle_alpha   90.00
_cell.angle_beta   90.00
_cell.angle_gamma   90.00
#
_symmetry.space_group_name_H-M   'P 1'
#
loop_
_entity.id
_entity.type
_entity.pdbx_description
1 polymer ?
#
loop_
_entity_poly.entity_id
_entity_poly.type
_entity_poly.pdbx_seq_one_letter_code
_entity_poly.pdbx_strand_id
1 'polypeptide(L)'
;MQTVKGLILDGKAFFFLLLLSAILISVNWYVYIWAVNHGLMLEASLGYYINPLVSVLLGIIFLKERLNKWQTIAILIIAAFGVILSTVQYGSFPVVAFLLALSFGFYGLIKKKDELHERDWFDD
;
A
#
# COMPACT_ATOMS: atom_id res chain seq x y z
N MET A 1 27.29 -3.22 -26.61
CA MET A 1 27.48 -4.38 -25.72
C MET A 1 27.26 -4.06 -24.23
N GLN A 2 26.63 -2.93 -23.88
CA GLN A 2 26.27 -2.54 -22.50
C GLN A 2 24.81 -2.86 -22.11
N THR A 3 23.96 -3.21 -23.07
CA THR A 3 22.52 -3.42 -22.88
C THR A 3 22.13 -4.76 -22.23
N VAL A 4 22.92 -5.83 -22.41
CA VAL A 4 22.52 -7.18 -21.94
C VAL A 4 22.83 -7.41 -20.44
N LYS A 5 23.85 -6.73 -19.89
CA LYS A 5 24.19 -6.87 -18.46
C LYS A 5 23.22 -6.16 -17.51
N GLY A 6 22.50 -5.13 -18.00
CA GLY A 6 21.40 -4.50 -17.25
C GLY A 6 20.22 -5.47 -17.06
N LEU A 7 19.82 -6.13 -18.15
CA LEU A 7 18.69 -7.08 -18.17
C LEU A 7 18.83 -8.27 -17.21
N ILE A 8 20.06 -8.77 -16.99
CA ILE A 8 20.32 -9.94 -16.13
C ILE A 8 20.38 -9.54 -14.64
N LEU A 9 20.75 -8.29 -14.34
CA LEU A 9 20.61 -7.73 -12.99
C LEU A 9 19.13 -7.41 -12.69
N ASP A 10 18.36 -7.02 -13.71
CA ASP A 10 16.90 -6.84 -13.62
C ASP A 10 16.14 -8.15 -13.37
N GLY A 11 16.53 -9.27 -13.98
CA GLY A 11 15.80 -10.54 -13.80
C GLY A 11 15.72 -11.03 -12.35
N LYS A 12 16.77 -10.83 -11.54
CA LYS A 12 16.76 -11.20 -10.11
C LYS A 12 15.98 -10.20 -9.26
N ALA A 13 16.11 -8.90 -9.56
CA ALA A 13 15.38 -7.84 -8.85
C ALA A 13 13.87 -7.92 -9.15
N PHE A 14 13.51 -8.14 -10.42
CA PHE A 14 12.15 -8.38 -10.90
C PHE A 14 11.54 -9.63 -10.27
N PHE A 15 12.29 -10.75 -10.23
CA PHE A 15 11.85 -11.95 -9.53
C PHE A 15 11.61 -11.69 -8.04
N PHE A 16 12.48 -10.92 -7.38
CA PHE A 16 12.32 -10.55 -5.96
C PHE A 16 11.09 -9.65 -5.74
N LEU A 17 10.82 -8.69 -6.64
CA LEU A 17 9.63 -7.83 -6.62
C LEU A 17 8.33 -8.63 -6.81
N LEU A 18 8.33 -9.60 -7.73
CA LEU A 18 7.20 -10.52 -7.93
C LEU A 18 6.96 -11.38 -6.69
N LEU A 19 8.01 -11.94 -6.11
CA LEU A 19 7.92 -12.78 -4.91
C LEU A 19 7.45 -11.97 -3.70
N LEU A 20 7.95 -10.73 -3.55
CA LEU A 20 7.49 -9.79 -2.53
C LEU A 20 6.01 -9.42 -2.73
N SER A 21 5.58 -9.17 -3.98
CA SER A 21 4.18 -8.88 -4.31
C SER A 21 3.26 -10.06 -4.01
N ALA A 22 3.69 -11.29 -4.33
CA ALA A 22 2.96 -12.50 -4.03
C ALA A 22 2.81 -12.74 -2.52
N ILE A 23 3.85 -12.45 -1.74
CA ILE A 23 3.78 -12.51 -0.27
C ILE A 23 2.82 -11.44 0.26
N LEU A 24 2.95 -10.19 -0.20
CA LEU A 24 2.08 -9.08 0.21
C LEU A 24 0.60 -9.39 -0.03
N ILE A 25 0.26 -9.91 -1.23
CA ILE A 25 -1.13 -10.24 -1.55
C ILE A 25 -1.62 -11.45 -0.74
N SER A 26 -0.76 -12.44 -0.51
CA SER A 26 -1.10 -13.62 0.32
C SER A 26 -1.37 -13.23 1.78
N VAL A 27 -0.53 -12.37 2.35
CA VAL A 27 -0.72 -11.82 3.70
C VAL A 27 -2.00 -11.00 3.77
N ASN A 28 -2.27 -10.17 2.76
CA ASN A 28 -3.49 -9.36 2.71
C ASN A 28 -4.75 -10.25 2.75
N TRP A 29 -4.81 -11.28 1.90
CA TRP A 29 -5.92 -12.23 1.87
C TRP A 29 -6.04 -13.05 3.16
N TYR A 30 -4.91 -13.49 3.72
CA TYR A 30 -4.91 -14.22 4.99
C TYR A 30 -5.48 -13.37 6.13
N VAL A 31 -5.05 -12.11 6.25
CA VAL A 31 -5.55 -11.17 7.26
C VAL A 31 -7.05 -10.91 7.06
N TYR A 32 -7.52 -10.80 5.81
CA TYR A 32 -8.94 -10.65 5.51
C TYR A 32 -9.75 -11.87 5.97
N ILE A 33 -9.33 -13.08 5.60
CA ILE A 33 -10.01 -14.33 5.99
C ILE A 33 -10.02 -14.50 7.51
N TRP A 34 -8.90 -14.21 8.17
CA TRP A 34 -8.78 -14.26 9.62
C TRP A 34 -9.73 -13.28 10.31
N ALA A 35 -9.83 -12.05 9.80
CA ALA A 35 -10.71 -11.01 10.34
C ALA A 35 -12.19 -11.36 10.18
N VAL A 36 -12.59 -11.89 9.02
CA VAL A 36 -13.97 -12.36 8.80
C VAL A 36 -14.30 -13.51 9.75
N ASN A 37 -13.35 -14.43 9.96
CA ASN A 37 -13.55 -15.58 10.86
C ASN A 37 -13.70 -15.16 12.34
N HIS A 38 -13.01 -14.09 12.77
CA HIS A 38 -13.10 -13.54 14.13
C HIS A 38 -14.27 -12.56 14.34
N GLY A 39 -15.16 -12.39 13.35
CA GLY A 39 -16.26 -11.42 13.43
C GLY A 39 -15.83 -9.95 13.30
N LEU A 40 -14.57 -9.69 12.95
CA LEU A 40 -13.99 -8.36 12.71
C LEU A 40 -14.23 -7.87 11.27
N MET A 41 -15.32 -8.30 10.64
CA MET A 41 -15.65 -7.94 9.25
C MET A 41 -15.88 -6.44 9.07
N LEU A 42 -16.36 -5.75 10.11
CA LEU A 42 -16.51 -4.30 10.11
C LEU A 42 -15.15 -3.57 10.15
N GLU A 43 -14.18 -4.06 10.93
CA GLU A 43 -12.80 -3.56 10.90
C GLU A 43 -12.14 -3.79 9.53
N ALA A 44 -12.36 -4.95 8.92
CA ALA A 44 -11.84 -5.24 7.59
C ALA A 44 -12.39 -4.25 6.54
N SER A 45 -13.69 -3.95 6.60
CA SER A 45 -14.33 -2.96 5.72
C SER A 45 -13.81 -1.54 5.96
N LEU A 46 -13.58 -1.17 7.22
CA LEU A 46 -12.92 0.10 7.57
C LEU A 46 -11.50 0.17 7.04
N GLY A 47 -10.74 -0.93 7.07
CA GLY A 47 -9.43 -1.05 6.45
C GLY A 47 -9.43 -0.66 4.97
N TYR A 48 -10.41 -1.13 4.20
CA TYR A 48 -10.53 -0.76 2.78
C TYR A 48 -10.77 0.74 2.56
N TYR A 49 -11.46 1.43 3.46
CA TYR A 49 -11.57 2.90 3.41
C TYR A 49 -10.28 3.62 3.78
N ILE A 50 -9.42 2.99 4.59
CA ILE A 50 -8.10 3.51 4.98
C ILE A 50 -7.05 3.27 3.88
N ASN A 51 -7.23 2.26 3.01
CA ASN A 51 -6.29 1.94 1.92
C ASN A 51 -5.87 3.17 1.08
N PRO A 52 -6.78 4.01 0.56
CA PRO A 52 -6.39 5.16 -0.26
C PRO A 52 -5.56 6.18 0.50
N LEU A 53 -5.86 6.41 1.79
CA LEU A 53 -5.09 7.32 2.64
C LEU A 53 -3.66 6.80 2.81
N VAL A 54 -3.50 5.51 3.09
CA VAL A 54 -2.18 4.88 3.27
C VAL A 54 -1.38 4.86 1.97
N SER A 55 -2.01 4.51 0.84
CA SER A 55 -1.37 4.57 -0.48
C SER A 55 -0.85 5.98 -0.81
N VAL A 56 -1.64 7.02 -0.52
CA VAL A 56 -1.22 8.40 -0.75
C VAL A 56 -0.09 8.81 0.22
N LEU A 57 -0.18 8.44 1.50
CA LEU A 57 0.87 8.68 2.49
C LEU A 57 2.21 8.05 2.08
N LEU A 58 2.17 6.79 1.64
CA LEU A 58 3.34 6.09 1.11
C LEU A 58 3.87 6.76 -0.16
N GLY A 59 2.99 7.24 -1.04
CA GLY A 59 3.37 8.04 -2.21
C GLY A 59 4.12 9.33 -1.85
N ILE A 60 3.65 10.08 -0.85
CA ILE A 60 4.36 11.27 -0.36
C ILE A 60 5.74 10.91 0.21
N ILE A 61 5.80 9.87 1.06
CA ILE A 61 7.03 9.51 1.77
C ILE A 61 8.09 8.94 0.81
N PHE A 62 7.70 8.03 -0.08
CA PHE A 62 8.64 7.28 -0.93
C PHE A 62 8.84 7.86 -2.33
N LEU A 63 7.80 8.44 -2.95
CA LEU A 63 7.92 9.09 -4.27
C LEU A 63 8.16 10.60 -4.17
N LYS A 64 8.11 11.18 -2.95
CA LYS A 64 8.25 12.64 -2.74
C LYS A 64 7.27 13.46 -3.58
N GLU A 65 6.11 12.91 -3.89
CA GLU A 65 5.09 13.62 -4.65
C GLU A 65 4.59 14.83 -3.86
N ARG A 66 4.59 16.00 -4.50
CA ARG A 66 4.10 17.23 -3.88
C ARG A 66 2.58 17.28 -4.01
N LEU A 67 1.88 16.87 -2.96
CA LEU A 67 0.45 17.10 -2.85
C LEU A 67 0.15 18.56 -2.55
N ASN A 68 -1.03 19.01 -3.00
CA ASN A 68 -1.54 20.33 -2.66
C ASN A 68 -1.74 20.41 -1.14
N LYS A 69 -1.42 21.56 -0.51
CA LYS A 69 -1.52 21.74 0.95
C LYS A 69 -2.90 21.34 1.50
N TRP A 70 -3.96 21.61 0.73
CA TRP A 70 -5.33 21.22 1.06
C TRP A 70 -5.58 19.71 1.04
N GLN A 71 -4.95 18.96 0.13
CA GLN A 71 -5.03 17.50 0.09
C GLN A 71 -4.32 16.89 1.31
N THR A 72 -3.14 17.39 1.66
CA THR A 72 -2.40 16.91 2.84
C THR A 72 -3.20 17.12 4.13
N ILE A 73 -3.83 18.28 4.29
CA ILE A 73 -4.68 18.58 5.45
C ILE A 73 -5.90 17.66 5.48
N ALA A 74 -6.57 17.45 4.34
CA ALA A 74 -7.71 16.53 4.27
C ALA A 74 -7.30 15.10 4.66
N ILE A 75 -6.17 14.61 4.15
CA ILE A 75 -5.65 13.28 4.47
C ILE A 75 -5.34 13.16 5.97
N LEU A 76 -4.67 14.15 6.55
CA LEU A 76 -4.35 14.15 7.98
C LEU A 76 -5.60 14.16 8.87
N ILE A 77 -6.58 15.01 8.54
CA ILE A 77 -7.82 15.09 9.30
C ILE A 77 -8.61 13.77 9.20
N ILE A 78 -8.74 13.21 8.00
CA ILE A 78 -9.48 11.95 7.79
C ILE A 78 -8.75 10.79 8.46
N ALA A 79 -7.42 10.72 8.37
CA ALA A 79 -6.63 9.68 9.04
C ALA A 79 -6.76 9.77 10.57
N ALA A 80 -6.65 10.96 11.14
CA ALA A 80 -6.83 11.18 12.58
C ALA A 80 -8.26 10.81 13.02
N PHE A 81 -9.27 11.24 12.26
CA PHE A 81 -10.67 10.93 12.56
C PHE A 81 -10.95 9.43 12.45
N GLY A 82 -10.40 8.76 11.44
CA GLY A 82 -10.53 7.31 11.27
C GLY A 82 -9.92 6.51 12.43
N VAL A 83 -8.74 6.92 12.92
CA VAL A 83 -8.09 6.28 14.09
C VAL A 83 -8.92 6.50 15.36
N ILE A 84 -9.38 7.73 15.60
CA ILE A 84 -10.20 8.05 16.77
C ILE A 84 -11.51 7.26 16.75
N LEU A 85 -12.22 7.28 15.62
CA LEU A 85 -13.52 6.62 15.48
C LEU A 85 -13.40 5.09 15.62
N SER A 86 -12.34 4.50 15.05
CA SER A 86 -12.06 3.08 15.22
C SER A 86 -11.71 2.73 16.67
N THR A 87 -10.89 3.55 17.34
CA THR A 87 -10.52 3.33 18.75
C THR A 87 -11.75 3.41 19.67
N VAL A 88 -12.67 4.33 19.39
CA VAL A 88 -13.91 4.49 20.18
C VAL A 88 -14.92 3.37 19.91
N GLN A 89 -15.04 2.89 18.66
CA GLN A 89 -15.97 1.80 18.33
C GLN A 89 -15.52 0.43 18.85
N TYR A 90 -14.25 0.09 18.68
CA TYR A 90 -13.75 -1.27 18.97
C TYR A 90 -13.04 -1.40 20.31
N GLY A 91 -12.84 -0.29 21.03
CA GLY A 91 -12.14 -0.26 22.33
C GLY A 91 -10.68 -0.75 22.25
N SER A 92 -10.19 -1.01 21.04
CA SER A 92 -8.90 -1.60 20.73
C SER A 92 -8.40 -1.04 19.40
N PHE A 93 -7.09 -1.06 19.20
CA PHE A 93 -6.48 -0.53 17.99
C PHE A 93 -6.83 -1.44 16.80
N PRO A 94 -7.34 -0.91 15.66
CA PRO A 94 -7.81 -1.71 14.53
C PRO A 94 -6.62 -2.27 13.73
N VAL A 95 -5.94 -3.27 14.29
CA VAL A 95 -4.72 -3.88 13.73
C VAL A 95 -4.99 -4.46 12.34
N VAL A 96 -6.15 -5.08 12.15
CA VAL A 96 -6.57 -5.66 10.86
C VAL A 96 -6.64 -4.60 9.77
N ALA A 97 -7.32 -3.48 10.05
CA ALA A 97 -7.51 -2.38 9.12
C ALA A 97 -6.17 -1.78 8.68
N PHE A 98 -5.24 -1.61 9.63
CA PHE A 98 -3.90 -1.10 9.38
C PHE A 98 -3.04 -2.07 8.57
N LEU A 99 -3.07 -3.36 8.89
CA LEU A 99 -2.32 -4.38 8.15
C LEU A 99 -2.80 -4.51 6.69
N LEU A 100 -4.11 -4.47 6.48
CA LEU A 100 -4.69 -4.47 5.13
C LEU A 100 -4.26 -3.23 4.36
N ALA A 101 -4.38 -2.04 4.97
CA ALA A 101 -4.02 -0.78 4.33
C ALA A 101 -2.54 -0.63 4.04
N LEU A 102 -1.67 -1.06 4.95
CA LEU A 102 -0.23 -1.10 4.70
C LEU A 102 0.10 -2.06 3.56
N SER A 103 -0.43 -3.28 3.59
CA SER A 103 -0.14 -4.28 2.54
C SER A 103 -0.57 -3.78 1.16
N PHE A 104 -1.78 -3.21 1.06
CA PHE A 104 -2.30 -2.68 -0.19
C PHE A 104 -1.55 -1.42 -0.66
N GLY A 105 -1.19 -0.55 0.28
CA GLY A 105 -0.41 0.65 0.01
C GLY A 105 1.00 0.34 -0.50
N PHE A 106 1.68 -0.64 0.11
CA PHE A 106 2.99 -1.10 -0.37
C PHE A 106 2.91 -1.76 -1.74
N TYR A 107 1.87 -2.57 -2.00
CA TYR A 107 1.64 -3.11 -3.33
C TYR A 107 1.46 -2.01 -4.39
N GLY A 108 0.65 -0.99 -4.10
CA GLY A 108 0.45 0.17 -4.99
C GLY A 108 1.74 0.95 -5.22
N LEU A 109 2.58 1.10 -4.18
CA LEU A 109 3.89 1.75 -4.28
C LEU A 109 4.86 1.00 -5.21
N ILE A 110 4.91 -0.33 -5.08
CA ILE A 110 5.75 -1.18 -5.93
C ILE A 110 5.30 -1.07 -7.38
N LYS A 111 3.99 -1.20 -7.65
CA LYS A 111 3.43 -1.11 -9.00
C LYS A 111 3.74 0.23 -9.68
N LYS A 112 3.63 1.35 -8.96
CA LYS A 112 3.91 2.68 -9.50
C LYS A 112 5.39 2.90 -9.86
N LYS A 113 6.31 2.25 -9.14
CA LYS A 113 7.74 2.27 -9.51
C LYS A 113 8.02 1.48 -10.78
N ASP A 114 7.34 0.35 -10.97
CA ASP A 114 7.47 -0.48 -12.18
C ASP A 114 7.00 0.29 -13.43
N GLU A 115 5.85 0.97 -13.32
CA GLU A 115 5.26 1.78 -14.41
C GLU A 115 6.12 3.00 -14.80
N LEU A 116 6.80 3.62 -13.83
CA LEU A 116 7.78 4.68 -14.11
C LEU A 116 9.00 4.16 -14.86
N HIS A 117 9.46 2.95 -14.54
CA HIS A 117 10.60 2.34 -15.20
C HIS A 117 10.28 1.89 -16.64
N GLU A 118 9.07 1.39 -16.88
CA GLU A 118 8.60 1.00 -18.21
C GLU A 118 8.42 2.21 -19.14
N ARG A 119 7.98 3.35 -18.63
CA ARG A 119 7.75 4.55 -19.45
C ARG A 119 9.03 5.17 -20.00
N ASP A 120 10.11 5.14 -19.23
CA ASP A 120 11.44 5.62 -19.67
C ASP A 120 12.01 4.78 -20.84
N TRP A 121 11.54 3.53 -21.03
CA TRP A 121 11.97 2.67 -22.14
C TRP A 121 11.29 2.97 -23.49
N PHE A 122 10.17 3.70 -23.50
CA PHE A 122 9.41 3.99 -24.72
C PHE A 122 9.67 5.39 -25.29
N ASP A 123 10.31 6.27 -24.51
CA ASP A 123 10.64 7.65 -24.91
C ASP A 123 12.07 7.82 -25.49
N ASP A 124 12.85 6.73 -25.65
CA ASP A 124 14.16 6.65 -26.32
C ASP A 124 14.11 5.91 -27.67
#